data_AF-A0A8H6LEI8-F1
#
_entry.id   AF-A0A8H6LEI8-F1
#
_cell.length_a   1.000
_cell.length_b   1.000
_cell.length_c   1.000
_cell.angle_alpha   90.00
_cell.angle_beta   90.00
_cell.angle_gamma   90.00
#
_symmetry.space_group_name_H-M   'P 1'
#
loop_
_entity.id
_entity.type
_entity.pdbx_description
1 polymer ?
#
loop_
_entity_poly.entity_id
_entity_poly.type
_entity_poly.pdbx_seq_one_letter_code
_entity_poly.pdbx_strand_id
1 'polypeptide(L)'
;MTGLLSVIWARILQHQHQTRGARLPEDGNGEQLTASVDASTETGNNMLRVLGDIYTNYSRFLRYRNPNCIAQWHFLNLNLLANLEIFEMASGRNGAESAYAALQEIANWSQTQHARRACLHAAGIYIAMSRRRANDGVMLHSDMSLFTAALVLGLSVFMMKPNEVHSDSDTESFELLNDIDWTNLCDPMSAGDIAGDTSASQFIQNGGSISFSGTVCEAGYNAAKMILLEFASLLEEVGKWNAKELCHILRIMSDSLIEVDDRLGGD
;
A
#
# COMPACT_ATOMS: atom_id res chain seq x y z
N MET A 1 -12.52 -8.75 -17.85
CA MET A 1 -11.94 -7.99 -16.71
C MET A 1 -10.43 -8.13 -16.63
N THR A 2 -9.86 -9.33 -16.51
CA THR A 2 -8.40 -9.53 -16.47
C THR A 2 -7.65 -8.81 -17.61
N GLY A 3 -8.12 -8.93 -18.86
CA GLY A 3 -7.49 -8.22 -19.99
C GLY A 3 -7.52 -6.68 -19.87
N LEU A 4 -8.60 -6.10 -19.33
CA LEU A 4 -8.70 -4.65 -19.12
C LEU A 4 -7.70 -4.17 -18.07
N LEU A 5 -7.61 -4.88 -16.94
CA LEU A 5 -6.66 -4.59 -15.87
C LEU A 5 -5.21 -4.78 -16.34
N SER A 6 -4.94 -5.79 -17.18
CA SER A 6 -3.62 -6.00 -17.80
C SER A 6 -3.23 -4.87 -18.76
N VAL A 7 -4.18 -4.31 -19.52
CA VAL A 7 -3.90 -3.15 -20.39
C VAL A 7 -3.54 -1.91 -19.57
N ILE A 8 -4.25 -1.68 -18.46
CA ILE A 8 -3.93 -0.56 -17.56
C ILE A 8 -2.58 -0.77 -16.90
N TRP A 9 -2.30 -2.00 -16.47
CA TRP A 9 -0.98 -2.36 -15.94
C TRP A 9 0.15 -2.02 -16.91
N ALA A 10 0.02 -2.40 -18.18
CA ALA A 10 1.00 -2.07 -19.20
C ALA A 10 1.19 -0.55 -19.37
N ARG A 11 0.11 0.24 -19.27
CA ARG A 11 0.19 1.71 -19.34
C ARG A 11 0.88 2.32 -18.13
N ILE A 12 0.61 1.82 -16.93
CA ILE A 12 1.29 2.24 -15.70
C ILE A 12 2.80 1.97 -15.84
N LEU A 13 3.18 0.74 -16.21
CA LEU A 13 4.58 0.37 -16.43
C LEU A 13 5.26 1.22 -17.50
N GLN A 14 4.56 1.51 -18.61
CA GLN A 14 5.07 2.37 -19.67
C GLN A 14 5.32 3.80 -19.16
N HIS A 15 4.38 4.35 -18.39
CA HIS A 15 4.53 5.68 -17.80
C HIS A 15 5.71 5.73 -16.83
N GLN A 16 5.81 4.76 -15.92
CA GLN A 16 6.92 4.65 -14.98
C GLN A 16 8.27 4.53 -15.69
N HIS A 17 8.34 3.73 -16.77
CA HIS A 17 9.55 3.62 -17.57
C HIS A 17 9.93 4.94 -18.24
N GLN A 18 8.96 5.69 -18.78
CA GLN A 18 9.22 7.00 -19.40
C GLN A 18 9.70 8.03 -18.37
N THR A 19 9.03 8.11 -17.22
CA THR A 19 9.41 9.01 -16.12
C THR A 19 10.79 8.65 -15.57
N ARG A 20 11.11 7.36 -15.47
CA ARG A 20 12.43 6.88 -15.03
C ARG A 20 13.53 7.18 -16.05
N GLY A 21 13.26 6.94 -17.34
CA GLY A 21 14.19 7.25 -18.42
C GLY A 21 14.51 8.74 -18.53
N ALA A 22 13.57 9.61 -18.18
CA ALA A 22 13.77 11.06 -18.14
C ALA A 22 14.54 11.54 -16.89
N ARG A 23 14.66 10.72 -15.83
CA ARG A 23 15.37 11.04 -14.58
C ARG A 23 16.85 10.61 -14.57
N LEU A 24 17.34 9.97 -15.63
CA LEU A 24 18.77 9.64 -15.74
C LEU A 24 19.57 10.94 -15.97
N PRO A 25 20.52 11.31 -15.07
CA PRO A 25 21.33 12.50 -15.28
C PRO A 25 22.34 12.27 -16.41
N GLU A 26 22.55 13.27 -17.27
CA GLU A 26 23.71 13.32 -18.16
C GLU A 26 25.03 13.60 -17.42
N ASP A 27 25.00 13.94 -16.12
CA ASP A 27 26.19 14.21 -15.32
C ASP A 27 26.18 13.50 -13.96
N GLY A 28 27.31 12.85 -13.63
CA GLY A 28 27.50 11.90 -12.54
C GLY A 28 27.48 12.46 -11.11
N ASN A 29 26.47 13.24 -10.73
CA ASN A 29 26.13 13.52 -9.34
C ASN A 29 24.73 12.96 -9.05
N GLY A 30 24.69 11.86 -8.28
CA GLY A 30 23.48 11.11 -7.97
C GLY A 30 22.46 11.94 -7.21
N GLU A 31 21.50 12.52 -7.94
CA GLU A 31 20.31 13.09 -7.33
C GLU A 31 19.35 11.97 -6.89
N GLN A 32 18.93 12.14 -5.65
CA GLN A 32 18.20 11.24 -4.78
C GLN A 32 16.84 10.86 -5.39
N LEU A 33 16.49 9.57 -5.36
CA LEU A 33 15.19 9.07 -5.80
C LEU A 33 14.10 9.66 -4.88
N THR A 34 13.48 10.78 -5.28
CA THR A 34 12.44 11.42 -4.48
C THR A 34 11.21 10.51 -4.36
N ALA A 35 10.55 10.51 -3.20
CA ALA A 35 9.28 9.80 -2.95
C ALA A 35 8.07 10.29 -3.76
N SER A 36 8.31 10.99 -4.87
CA SER A 36 7.28 11.39 -5.82
C SER A 36 6.53 10.14 -6.30
N VAL A 37 5.22 10.17 -6.11
CA VAL A 37 4.29 9.13 -6.57
C VAL A 37 3.68 9.54 -7.90
N ASP A 38 3.36 8.56 -8.74
CA ASP A 38 2.80 8.83 -10.07
C ASP A 38 1.48 9.62 -9.98
N ALA A 39 0.68 9.39 -8.93
CA ALA A 39 -0.58 10.08 -8.66
C ALA A 39 -0.44 11.61 -8.54
N SER A 40 0.75 12.12 -8.22
CA SER A 40 1.04 13.56 -8.19
C SER A 40 1.18 14.18 -9.58
N THR A 41 1.32 13.34 -10.62
CA THR A 41 1.35 13.78 -12.03
C THR A 41 -0.06 13.79 -12.62
N GLU A 42 -0.30 14.65 -13.61
CA GLU A 42 -1.58 14.67 -14.34
C GLU A 42 -1.90 13.30 -14.96
N THR A 43 -0.89 12.65 -15.56
CA THR A 43 -1.02 11.32 -16.17
C THR A 43 -1.43 10.26 -15.15
N GLY A 44 -0.74 10.18 -14.00
CA GLY A 44 -1.06 9.21 -12.96
C GLY A 44 -2.43 9.49 -12.31
N ASN A 45 -2.81 10.76 -12.13
CA ASN A 45 -4.14 11.13 -11.66
C ASN A 45 -5.24 10.66 -12.65
N ASN A 46 -5.03 10.85 -13.95
CA ASN A 46 -5.95 10.35 -14.97
C ASN A 46 -6.05 8.82 -14.97
N MET A 47 -4.94 8.10 -14.72
CA MET A 47 -4.96 6.65 -14.57
C MET A 47 -5.76 6.21 -13.32
N LEU A 48 -5.63 6.92 -12.19
CA LEU A 48 -6.44 6.67 -11.00
C LEU A 48 -7.93 6.85 -11.26
N ARG A 49 -8.32 7.91 -12.00
CA ARG A 49 -9.72 8.11 -12.40
C ARG A 49 -10.25 6.96 -13.25
N VAL A 50 -9.48 6.49 -14.23
CA VAL A 50 -9.86 5.32 -15.04
C VAL A 50 -10.02 4.06 -14.20
N LEU A 51 -9.14 3.83 -13.21
CA LEU A 51 -9.30 2.73 -12.26
C LEU A 51 -10.56 2.90 -11.42
N GLY A 52 -10.90 4.13 -11.05
CA GLY A 52 -12.12 4.45 -10.33
C GLY A 52 -13.38 4.14 -11.15
N ASP A 53 -13.42 4.57 -12.42
CA ASP A 53 -14.50 4.25 -13.36
C ASP A 53 -14.67 2.74 -13.52
N ILE A 54 -13.57 1.99 -13.57
CA ILE A 54 -13.62 0.53 -13.64
C ILE A 54 -14.24 -0.06 -12.39
N TYR A 55 -13.91 0.43 -11.21
CA TYR A 55 -14.55 -0.04 -9.99
C TYR A 55 -16.05 0.28 -10.03
N THR A 56 -16.43 1.53 -10.29
CA THR A 56 -17.84 1.95 -10.30
C THR A 56 -18.68 1.15 -11.31
N ASN A 57 -18.16 0.90 -12.51
CA ASN A 57 -18.90 0.17 -13.55
C ASN A 57 -18.89 -1.36 -13.36
N TYR A 58 -17.88 -1.92 -12.69
CA TYR A 58 -17.67 -3.37 -12.60
C TYR A 58 -17.54 -3.91 -11.16
N SER A 59 -17.92 -3.14 -10.14
CA SER A 59 -17.74 -3.45 -8.71
C SER A 59 -18.29 -4.83 -8.34
N ARG A 60 -19.49 -5.16 -8.82
CA ARG A 60 -20.13 -6.46 -8.57
C ARG A 60 -19.30 -7.62 -9.13
N PHE A 61 -18.69 -7.44 -10.30
CA PHE A 61 -17.81 -8.47 -10.86
C PHE A 61 -16.52 -8.57 -10.05
N LEU A 62 -15.86 -7.43 -9.77
CA LEU A 62 -14.61 -7.39 -9.03
C LEU A 62 -14.75 -8.04 -7.65
N ARG A 63 -15.78 -7.66 -6.88
CA ARG A 63 -15.97 -8.10 -5.49
C ARG A 63 -16.42 -9.55 -5.35
N TYR A 64 -17.30 -10.03 -6.25
CA TYR A 64 -18.02 -11.29 -6.01
C TYR A 64 -17.73 -12.41 -7.02
N ARG A 65 -17.08 -12.13 -8.16
CA ARG A 65 -16.84 -13.16 -9.19
C ARG A 65 -15.43 -13.72 -9.17
N ASN A 66 -14.40 -12.90 -8.90
CA ASN A 66 -13.02 -13.37 -8.88
C ASN A 66 -12.17 -12.51 -7.92
N PRO A 67 -11.75 -13.05 -6.76
CA PRO A 67 -10.95 -12.31 -5.78
C PRO A 67 -9.62 -11.80 -6.36
N ASN A 68 -9.07 -12.50 -7.36
CA ASN A 68 -7.84 -12.05 -8.01
C ASN A 68 -8.04 -10.76 -8.82
N CYS A 69 -9.23 -10.52 -9.38
CA CYS A 69 -9.49 -9.30 -10.14
C CYS A 69 -9.57 -8.07 -9.24
N ILE A 70 -10.20 -8.19 -8.07
CA ILE A 70 -10.23 -7.09 -7.09
C ILE A 70 -8.85 -6.88 -6.47
N ALA A 71 -8.11 -7.96 -6.14
CA ALA A 71 -6.72 -7.86 -5.68
C ALA A 71 -5.83 -7.15 -6.72
N GLN A 72 -5.95 -7.51 -8.00
CA GLN A 72 -5.23 -6.83 -9.07
C GLN A 72 -5.63 -5.36 -9.16
N TRP A 73 -6.93 -5.02 -9.08
CA TRP A 73 -7.36 -3.62 -9.10
C TRP A 73 -6.75 -2.80 -7.95
N HIS A 74 -6.72 -3.32 -6.72
CA HIS A 74 -6.03 -2.66 -5.61
C HIS A 74 -4.53 -2.52 -5.88
N PHE A 75 -3.90 -3.55 -6.44
CA PHE A 75 -2.47 -3.52 -6.78
C PHE A 75 -2.13 -2.46 -7.82
N LEU A 76 -2.98 -2.24 -8.84
CA LEU A 76 -2.79 -1.16 -9.81
C LEU A 76 -2.86 0.22 -9.15
N ASN A 77 -3.79 0.40 -8.19
CA ASN A 77 -3.86 1.65 -7.43
C ASN A 77 -2.62 1.86 -6.57
N LEU A 78 -2.11 0.81 -5.91
CA LEU A 78 -0.86 0.89 -5.13
C LEU A 78 0.32 1.40 -5.97
N ASN A 79 0.45 0.93 -7.21
CA ASN A 79 1.52 1.35 -8.10
C ASN A 79 1.45 2.82 -8.51
N LEU A 80 0.27 3.45 -8.41
CA LEU A 80 0.09 4.87 -8.67
C LEU A 80 0.26 5.72 -7.41
N LEU A 81 -0.13 5.17 -6.25
CA LEU A 81 -0.18 5.88 -4.97
C LEU A 81 1.11 5.77 -4.15
N ALA A 82 1.99 4.83 -4.47
CA ALA A 82 3.24 4.59 -3.77
C ALA A 82 4.40 4.38 -4.75
N ASN A 83 5.56 4.95 -4.42
CA ASN A 83 6.80 4.64 -5.14
C ASN A 83 7.36 3.31 -4.60
N LEU A 84 6.98 2.20 -5.24
CA LEU A 84 7.32 0.86 -4.76
C LEU A 84 8.82 0.58 -4.71
N GLU A 85 9.64 1.26 -5.53
CA GLU A 85 11.10 1.11 -5.49
C GLU A 85 11.66 1.57 -4.13
N ILE A 86 11.07 2.59 -3.50
CA ILE A 86 11.47 3.04 -2.16
C ILE A 86 11.12 1.99 -1.10
N PHE A 87 9.96 1.34 -1.20
CA PHE A 87 9.59 0.26 -0.28
C PHE A 87 10.49 -0.97 -0.42
N GLU A 88 10.89 -1.29 -1.65
CA GLU A 88 11.89 -2.34 -1.89
C GLU A 88 13.28 -1.95 -1.37
N MET A 89 13.72 -0.69 -1.56
CA MET A 89 14.99 -0.22 -0.98
C MET A 89 14.96 -0.28 0.55
N ALA A 90 13.86 0.15 1.18
CA ALA A 90 13.65 0.08 2.62
C ALA A 90 13.66 -1.36 3.16
N SER A 91 13.34 -2.36 2.33
CA SER A 91 13.48 -3.78 2.69
C SER A 91 14.93 -4.28 2.74
N GLY A 92 15.92 -3.43 2.43
CA GLY A 92 17.34 -3.76 2.51
C GLY A 92 17.97 -4.17 1.19
N ARG A 93 17.27 -4.02 0.05
CA ARG A 93 17.74 -4.44 -1.29
C ARG A 93 19.12 -3.91 -1.66
N ASN A 94 19.47 -2.70 -1.20
CA ASN A 94 20.71 -1.99 -1.52
C ASN A 94 21.61 -1.76 -0.29
N GLY A 95 21.38 -2.50 0.80
CA GLY A 95 22.11 -2.35 2.06
C GLY A 95 21.50 -1.34 3.04
N ALA A 96 22.07 -1.28 4.24
CA ALA A 96 21.48 -0.59 5.39
C ALA A 96 21.35 0.93 5.23
N GLU A 97 22.36 1.59 4.64
CA GLU A 97 22.31 3.05 4.44
C GLU A 97 21.20 3.45 3.46
N SER A 98 21.09 2.73 2.35
CA SER A 98 20.01 2.95 1.36
C SER A 98 18.64 2.65 1.95
N ALA A 99 18.54 1.61 2.79
CA ALA A 99 17.29 1.29 3.49
C ALA A 99 16.88 2.41 4.45
N TYR A 100 17.83 2.94 5.24
CA TYR A 100 17.57 4.05 6.16
C TYR A 100 17.13 5.32 5.42
N ALA A 101 17.79 5.68 4.32
CA ALA A 101 17.38 6.82 3.51
C ALA A 101 15.96 6.64 2.92
N ALA A 102 15.66 5.46 2.40
CA ALA A 102 14.33 5.13 1.89
C ALA A 102 13.25 5.18 2.99
N LEU A 103 13.60 4.77 4.20
CA LEU A 103 12.74 4.83 5.38
C LEU A 103 12.38 6.26 5.80
N GLN A 104 13.32 7.20 5.72
CA GLN A 104 13.04 8.63 5.95
C GLN A 104 12.09 9.21 4.89
N GLU A 105 12.25 8.81 3.63
CA GLU A 105 11.34 9.16 2.55
C GLU A 105 9.92 8.60 2.78
N ILE A 106 9.82 7.34 3.23
CA ILE A 106 8.54 6.73 3.62
C ILE A 106 7.91 7.47 4.80
N ALA A 107 8.69 7.93 5.78
CA ALA A 107 8.17 8.72 6.90
C ALA A 107 7.48 9.99 6.43
N ASN A 108 8.07 10.73 5.50
CA ASN A 108 7.43 11.91 4.90
C ASN A 108 6.18 11.55 4.10
N TRP A 109 6.26 10.50 3.27
CA TRP A 109 5.13 10.06 2.45
C TRP A 109 3.95 9.54 3.30
N SER A 110 4.22 8.85 4.42
CA SER A 110 3.20 8.25 5.31
C SER A 110 2.17 9.25 5.84
N GLN A 111 2.54 10.52 5.90
CA GLN A 111 1.71 11.62 6.38
C GLN A 111 0.73 12.15 5.32
N THR A 112 0.82 11.68 4.08
CA THR A 112 0.02 12.18 2.94
C THR A 112 -1.31 11.45 2.78
N GLN A 113 -2.27 12.08 2.09
CA GLN A 113 -3.52 11.44 1.70
C GLN A 113 -3.29 10.24 0.77
N HIS A 114 -2.26 10.32 -0.09
CA HIS A 114 -1.85 9.22 -0.97
C HIS A 114 -1.44 7.98 -0.16
N ALA A 115 -0.69 8.16 0.92
CA ALA A 115 -0.29 7.05 1.79
C ALA A 115 -1.47 6.41 2.50
N ARG A 116 -2.39 7.21 3.05
CA ARG A 116 -3.60 6.68 3.69
C ARG A 116 -4.44 5.89 2.71
N ARG A 117 -4.65 6.41 1.51
CA ARG A 117 -5.35 5.70 0.43
C ARG A 117 -4.61 4.42 0.01
N ALA A 118 -3.27 4.47 -0.09
CA ALA A 118 -2.46 3.29 -0.40
C ALA A 118 -2.60 2.21 0.69
N CYS A 119 -2.60 2.59 1.97
CA CYS A 119 -2.83 1.67 3.09
C CYS A 119 -4.18 0.96 2.96
N LEU A 120 -5.25 1.67 2.58
CA LEU A 120 -6.57 1.06 2.32
C LEU A 120 -6.54 0.10 1.13
N HIS A 121 -5.80 0.41 0.05
CA HIS A 121 -5.65 -0.54 -1.06
C HIS A 121 -4.82 -1.77 -0.65
N ALA A 122 -3.77 -1.61 0.15
CA ALA A 122 -2.98 -2.71 0.68
C ALA A 122 -3.82 -3.64 1.59
N ALA A 123 -4.62 -3.07 2.49
CA ALA A 123 -5.61 -3.81 3.28
C ALA A 123 -6.65 -4.50 2.39
N GLY A 124 -7.12 -3.84 1.32
CA GLY A 124 -8.01 -4.43 0.33
C GLY A 124 -7.42 -5.66 -0.37
N ILE A 125 -6.11 -5.69 -0.64
CA ILE A 125 -5.43 -6.89 -1.15
C ILE A 125 -5.47 -8.02 -0.11
N TYR A 126 -5.17 -7.72 1.15
CA TYR A 126 -5.27 -8.72 2.23
C TYR A 126 -6.68 -9.32 2.30
N ILE A 127 -7.73 -8.49 2.34
CA ILE A 127 -9.13 -8.94 2.38
C ILE A 127 -9.49 -9.77 1.14
N ALA A 128 -9.09 -9.33 -0.05
CA ALA A 128 -9.38 -10.03 -1.29
C ALA A 128 -8.76 -11.44 -1.30
N MET A 129 -7.53 -11.55 -0.80
CA MET A 129 -6.77 -12.79 -0.81
C MET A 129 -7.17 -13.73 0.34
N SER A 130 -7.56 -13.22 1.51
CA SER A 130 -8.07 -14.05 2.62
C SER A 130 -9.42 -14.71 2.29
N ARG A 131 -10.20 -14.12 1.39
CA ARG A 131 -11.47 -14.69 0.89
C ARG A 131 -11.29 -15.68 -0.26
N ARG A 132 -10.07 -15.86 -0.77
CA ARG A 132 -9.78 -16.70 -1.93
C ARG A 132 -9.98 -18.18 -1.59
N ARG A 133 -10.63 -18.91 -2.50
CA ARG A 133 -10.80 -20.37 -2.42
C ARG A 133 -9.71 -21.07 -3.23
N ALA A 134 -9.35 -22.29 -2.84
CA ALA A 134 -8.35 -23.10 -3.54
C ALA A 134 -8.65 -23.31 -5.05
N ASN A 135 -9.94 -23.24 -5.44
CA ASN A 135 -10.41 -23.43 -6.81
C ASN A 135 -10.38 -22.15 -7.66
N ASP A 136 -10.08 -20.98 -7.10
CA ASP A 136 -10.13 -19.70 -7.82
C ASP A 136 -8.97 -19.50 -8.82
N GLY A 137 -8.10 -20.50 -8.97
CA GLY A 137 -6.87 -20.42 -9.74
C GLY A 137 -5.86 -19.46 -9.09
N VAL A 138 -4.61 -19.53 -9.53
CA VAL A 138 -3.61 -18.50 -9.19
C VAL A 138 -3.60 -17.52 -10.35
N MET A 139 -3.86 -16.23 -10.11
CA MET A 139 -3.55 -15.23 -11.12
C MET A 139 -2.07 -14.90 -11.09
N LEU A 140 -1.55 -14.53 -12.25
CA LEU A 140 -0.25 -13.91 -12.36
C LEU A 140 -0.19 -12.71 -11.39
N HIS A 141 0.81 -12.70 -10.51
CA HIS A 141 1.10 -11.66 -9.51
C HIS A 141 0.34 -11.68 -8.17
N SER A 142 -0.54 -12.64 -7.87
CA SER A 142 -1.22 -12.68 -6.56
C SER A 142 -0.25 -12.66 -5.36
N ASP A 143 0.82 -13.45 -5.44
CA ASP A 143 1.85 -13.56 -4.39
C ASP A 143 2.64 -12.24 -4.25
N MET A 144 2.99 -11.62 -5.38
CA MET A 144 3.69 -10.33 -5.40
C MET A 144 2.81 -9.18 -4.91
N SER A 145 1.52 -9.18 -5.24
CA SER A 145 0.57 -8.18 -4.75
C SER A 145 0.45 -8.21 -3.23
N LEU A 146 0.40 -9.41 -2.63
CA LEU A 146 0.42 -9.56 -1.17
C LEU A 146 1.73 -9.06 -0.56
N PHE A 147 2.87 -9.44 -1.13
CA PHE A 147 4.17 -9.00 -0.65
C PHE A 147 4.32 -7.46 -0.73
N THR A 148 3.98 -6.86 -1.88
CA THR A 148 4.00 -5.40 -2.04
C THR A 148 3.04 -4.71 -1.06
N ALA A 149 1.83 -5.24 -0.88
CA ALA A 149 0.88 -4.70 0.09
C ALA A 149 1.42 -4.76 1.52
N ALA A 150 2.09 -5.85 1.89
CA ALA A 150 2.73 -6.01 3.20
C ALA A 150 3.82 -4.96 3.42
N LEU A 151 4.69 -4.75 2.43
CA LEU A 151 5.74 -3.72 2.52
C LEU A 151 5.14 -2.32 2.64
N VAL A 152 4.18 -1.99 1.78
CA VAL A 152 3.53 -0.67 1.80
C VAL A 152 2.87 -0.45 3.16
N LEU A 153 1.98 -1.32 3.60
CA LEU A 153 1.24 -1.10 4.84
C LEU A 153 2.16 -1.20 6.08
N GLY A 154 2.99 -2.24 6.16
CA GLY A 154 3.88 -2.47 7.30
C GLY A 154 4.87 -1.33 7.50
N LEU A 155 5.56 -0.89 6.44
CA LEU A 155 6.52 0.21 6.53
C LEU A 155 5.84 1.57 6.68
N SER A 156 4.62 1.75 6.15
CA SER A 156 3.83 2.96 6.44
C SER A 156 3.55 3.07 7.93
N VAL A 157 3.03 2.00 8.54
CA VAL A 157 2.67 1.98 9.97
C VAL A 157 3.91 2.08 10.85
N PHE A 158 5.03 1.50 10.43
CA PHE A 158 6.31 1.67 11.11
C PHE A 158 6.72 3.14 11.20
N MET A 159 6.51 3.90 10.11
CA MET A 159 6.94 5.29 9.99
C MET A 159 5.85 6.33 10.27
N MET A 160 4.64 5.90 10.65
CA MET A 160 3.61 6.81 11.11
C MET A 160 4.10 7.54 12.36
N LYS A 161 3.81 8.83 12.44
CA LYS A 161 4.01 9.56 13.69
C LYS A 161 3.02 9.03 14.73
N PRO A 162 3.45 8.81 15.99
CA PRO A 162 2.51 8.59 17.08
C PRO A 162 1.50 9.73 17.09
N ASN A 163 0.21 9.43 17.25
CA ASN A 163 -0.78 10.48 17.46
C ASN A 163 -0.37 11.27 18.71
N GLU A 164 -0.02 12.54 18.56
CA GLU A 164 0.11 13.44 19.70
C GLU A 164 -1.23 13.41 20.43
N VAL A 165 -1.20 12.94 21.67
CA VAL A 165 -2.37 12.68 22.51
C VAL A 165 -3.11 14.01 22.71
N HIS A 166 -4.08 14.31 21.85
CA HIS A 166 -5.22 15.08 22.27
C HIS A 166 -6.04 14.15 23.17
N SER A 167 -6.16 14.55 24.42
CA SER A 167 -6.77 13.84 25.55
C SER A 167 -8.27 13.58 25.43
N ASP A 168 -8.80 13.40 24.22
CA ASP A 168 -10.17 12.95 24.00
C ASP A 168 -10.16 11.44 23.73
N SER A 169 -10.41 10.69 24.79
CA SER A 169 -10.48 9.24 24.86
C SER A 169 -11.62 8.59 24.06
N ASP A 170 -12.21 9.29 23.09
CA ASP A 170 -13.46 8.91 22.41
C ASP A 170 -13.35 8.80 20.87
N THR A 171 -12.17 9.04 20.28
CA THR A 171 -12.01 8.84 18.83
C THR A 171 -11.72 7.38 18.53
N GLU A 172 -12.73 6.66 18.03
CA GLU A 172 -12.63 5.27 17.60
C GLU A 172 -11.56 5.10 16.50
N SER A 173 -10.68 4.09 16.65
CA SER A 173 -9.67 3.76 15.64
C SER A 173 -10.33 3.30 14.34
N PHE A 174 -9.81 3.76 13.20
CA PHE A 174 -10.29 3.33 11.89
C PHE A 174 -9.81 1.90 11.58
N GLU A 175 -10.73 0.94 11.50
CA GLU A 175 -10.39 -0.45 11.15
C GLU A 175 -10.09 -0.58 9.65
N LEU A 176 -8.81 -0.86 9.33
CA LEU A 176 -8.31 -0.97 7.97
C LEU A 176 -8.93 -2.14 7.20
N LEU A 177 -9.37 -3.20 7.90
CA LEU A 177 -9.99 -4.36 7.27
C LEU A 177 -11.51 -4.20 7.03
N ASN A 178 -12.08 -3.03 7.30
CA ASN A 178 -13.48 -2.74 7.02
C ASN A 178 -13.82 -2.85 5.52
N ASP A 179 -15.07 -3.21 5.23
CA ASP A 179 -15.57 -3.31 3.87
C ASP A 179 -15.88 -1.91 3.30
N ILE A 180 -14.89 -1.34 2.63
CA ILE A 180 -14.97 0.02 2.07
C ILE A 180 -15.72 0.02 0.73
N ASP A 181 -16.69 0.93 0.60
CA ASP A 181 -17.29 1.23 -0.70
C ASP A 181 -16.43 2.22 -1.49
N TRP A 182 -15.68 1.69 -2.45
CA TRP A 182 -14.77 2.49 -3.23
C TRP A 182 -15.47 3.40 -4.23
N THR A 183 -16.74 3.18 -4.57
CA THR A 183 -17.45 3.99 -5.58
C THR A 183 -17.38 5.50 -5.28
N ASN A 184 -17.47 5.85 -4.00
CA ASN A 184 -17.42 7.24 -3.52
C ASN A 184 -16.00 7.76 -3.26
N LEU A 185 -15.02 6.87 -3.18
CA LEU A 185 -13.61 7.24 -2.97
C LEU A 185 -12.85 7.35 -4.28
N CYS A 186 -13.45 7.00 -5.43
CA CYS A 186 -12.77 6.88 -6.72
C CYS A 186 -12.19 8.18 -7.28
N ASP A 187 -12.72 9.36 -6.93
CA ASP A 187 -12.14 10.64 -7.32
C ASP A 187 -11.05 11.08 -6.32
N PRO A 188 -9.76 11.14 -6.71
CA PRO A 188 -8.69 11.59 -5.82
C PRO A 188 -8.77 13.10 -5.48
N MET A 189 -9.58 13.89 -6.19
CA MET A 189 -9.65 15.36 -6.03
C MET A 189 -10.93 15.87 -5.37
N SER A 190 -11.91 14.99 -5.11
CA SER A 190 -13.19 15.40 -4.51
C SER A 190 -13.02 15.68 -3.02
N ALA A 191 -12.87 16.96 -2.67
CA ALA A 191 -12.87 17.47 -1.30
C ALA A 191 -14.30 17.79 -0.77
N GLY A 192 -15.34 17.40 -1.51
CA GLY A 192 -16.73 17.76 -1.19
C GLY A 192 -17.45 16.66 -0.44
N ASP A 193 -18.33 17.04 0.49
CA ASP A 193 -19.26 16.19 1.25
C ASP A 193 -19.87 15.08 0.39
N ILE A 194 -19.30 13.87 0.47
CA ILE A 194 -19.82 12.70 -0.23
C ILE A 194 -20.78 11.98 0.71
N ALA A 195 -22.04 11.87 0.30
CA ALA A 195 -23.06 11.09 0.99
C ALA A 195 -22.81 9.58 0.80
N GLY A 196 -21.81 9.05 1.51
CA GLY A 196 -21.39 7.64 1.49
C GLY A 196 -20.12 7.44 2.33
N ASP A 197 -19.90 6.22 2.82
CA ASP A 197 -18.88 5.82 3.83
C ASP A 197 -17.95 6.95 4.29
N THR A 198 -18.50 7.79 5.19
CA THR A 198 -17.85 9.03 5.63
C THR A 198 -16.57 8.72 6.42
N SER A 199 -16.48 7.53 7.01
CA SER A 199 -15.35 7.12 7.84
C SER A 199 -14.07 6.97 7.03
N ALA A 200 -14.10 6.25 5.89
CA ALA A 200 -12.95 6.05 5.04
C ALA A 200 -12.51 7.35 4.36
N SER A 201 -13.47 8.19 3.94
CA SER A 201 -13.17 9.50 3.37
C SER A 201 -12.52 10.43 4.40
N GLN A 202 -13.08 10.50 5.61
CA GLN A 202 -12.52 11.27 6.73
C GLN A 202 -11.12 10.77 7.11
N PHE A 203 -10.91 9.45 7.16
CA PHE A 203 -9.59 8.89 7.41
C PHE A 203 -8.59 9.29 6.32
N ILE A 204 -8.94 9.18 5.03
CA ILE A 204 -8.04 9.60 3.95
C ILE A 204 -7.71 11.09 4.07
N GLN A 205 -8.69 11.95 4.36
CA GLN A 205 -8.49 13.39 4.44
C GLN A 205 -7.67 13.80 5.66
N ASN A 206 -8.06 13.33 6.84
CA ASN A 206 -7.60 13.85 8.14
C ASN A 206 -6.59 12.94 8.84
N GLY A 207 -6.47 11.67 8.43
CA GLY A 207 -5.75 10.66 9.19
C GLY A 207 -6.50 10.24 10.45
N GLY A 208 -5.78 9.65 11.40
CA GLY A 208 -6.33 9.18 12.67
C GLY A 208 -5.66 7.91 13.16
N SER A 209 -6.05 7.46 14.35
CA SER A 209 -5.69 6.13 14.84
C SER A 209 -6.27 5.07 13.92
N ILE A 210 -5.53 3.99 13.71
CA ILE A 210 -5.94 2.85 12.88
C ILE A 210 -5.96 1.58 13.73
N SER A 211 -6.82 0.65 13.36
CA SER A 211 -6.74 -0.73 13.82
C SER A 211 -6.61 -1.68 12.64
N PHE A 212 -6.04 -2.85 12.90
CA PHE A 212 -5.92 -3.93 11.93
C PHE A 212 -6.36 -5.21 12.61
N SER A 213 -7.39 -5.85 12.06
CA SER A 213 -7.97 -7.09 12.62
C SER A 213 -8.43 -6.91 14.08
N GLY A 214 -9.01 -5.75 14.39
CA GLY A 214 -9.51 -5.40 15.73
C GLY A 214 -8.43 -5.01 16.74
N THR A 215 -7.15 -5.03 16.36
CA THR A 215 -6.05 -4.57 17.22
C THR A 215 -5.68 -3.14 16.86
N VAL A 216 -5.71 -2.23 17.83
CA VAL A 216 -5.26 -0.84 17.62
C VAL A 216 -3.77 -0.85 17.31
N CYS A 217 -3.41 -0.23 16.19
CA CYS A 217 -2.03 -0.13 15.74
C CYS A 217 -1.41 1.14 16.33
N GLU A 218 -0.70 0.99 17.44
CA GLU A 218 0.23 2.02 17.92
C GLU A 218 1.40 2.09 16.93
N ALA A 219 1.67 3.28 16.38
CA ALA A 219 2.70 3.46 15.35
C ALA A 219 4.08 2.95 15.83
N GLY A 220 4.92 2.55 14.88
CA GLY A 220 6.25 2.02 15.16
C GLY A 220 6.36 0.49 15.06
N TYR A 221 7.38 -0.08 15.71
CA TYR A 221 7.83 -1.46 15.50
C TYR A 221 6.74 -2.52 15.69
N ASN A 222 6.04 -2.51 16.82
CA ASN A 222 5.14 -3.60 17.20
C ASN A 222 3.97 -3.78 16.22
N ALA A 223 3.33 -2.67 15.81
CA ALA A 223 2.24 -2.72 14.84
C ALA A 223 2.73 -3.12 13.44
N ALA A 224 3.88 -2.60 13.02
CA ALA A 224 4.49 -2.99 11.73
C ALA A 224 4.83 -4.49 11.69
N LYS A 225 5.44 -5.01 12.76
CA LYS A 225 5.75 -6.45 12.90
C LYS A 225 4.50 -7.30 12.80
N MET A 226 3.45 -6.96 13.54
CA MET A 226 2.18 -7.68 13.51
C MET A 226 1.63 -7.74 12.08
N ILE A 227 1.55 -6.60 11.39
CA ILE A 227 1.06 -6.53 10.01
C ILE A 227 1.91 -7.38 9.06
N LEU A 228 3.23 -7.27 9.10
CA LEU A 228 4.12 -8.03 8.22
C LEU A 228 3.95 -9.55 8.42
N LEU A 229 3.77 -10.00 9.66
CA LEU A 229 3.56 -11.41 9.99
C LEU A 229 2.18 -11.92 9.55
N GLU A 230 1.14 -11.11 9.69
CA GLU A 230 -0.22 -11.43 9.18
C GLU A 230 -0.21 -11.65 7.67
N PHE A 231 0.45 -10.75 6.93
CA PHE A 231 0.61 -10.92 5.48
C PHE A 231 1.49 -12.12 5.13
N ALA A 232 2.56 -12.38 5.89
CA ALA A 232 3.42 -13.55 5.67
C ALA A 232 2.65 -14.88 5.87
N SER A 233 1.77 -14.94 6.88
CA SER A 233 0.89 -16.09 7.10
C SER A 233 -0.07 -16.29 5.94
N LEU A 234 -0.76 -15.23 5.52
CA LEU A 234 -1.69 -15.29 4.40
C LEU A 234 -0.99 -15.67 3.08
N LEU A 235 0.23 -15.17 2.86
CA LEU A 235 1.04 -15.50 1.69
C LEU A 235 1.46 -16.98 1.67
N GLU A 236 1.74 -17.57 2.83
CA GLU A 236 2.05 -19.00 2.95
C GLU A 236 0.84 -19.89 2.64
N GLU A 237 -0.37 -19.46 3.01
CA GLU A 237 -1.61 -20.16 2.69
C GLU A 237 -1.99 -20.04 1.20
N VAL A 238 -1.76 -18.87 0.60
CA VAL A 238 -2.21 -18.54 -0.75
C VAL A 238 -1.24 -18.98 -1.84
N GLY A 239 0.07 -18.86 -1.57
CA GLY A 239 1.11 -18.96 -2.58
C GLY A 239 1.59 -20.38 -2.85
N LYS A 240 1.92 -20.67 -4.11
CA LYS A 240 2.28 -22.03 -4.55
C LYS A 240 3.76 -22.23 -4.84
N TRP A 241 4.46 -21.23 -5.40
CA TRP A 241 5.79 -21.45 -6.01
C TRP A 241 6.89 -20.51 -5.51
N ASN A 242 6.60 -19.22 -5.25
CA ASN A 242 7.59 -18.23 -4.74
C ASN A 242 7.26 -17.65 -3.35
N ALA A 243 6.13 -18.05 -2.74
CA ALA A 243 5.74 -17.53 -1.44
C ALA A 243 6.77 -17.80 -0.35
N LYS A 244 7.53 -18.91 -0.40
CA LYS A 244 8.54 -19.21 0.63
C LYS A 244 9.60 -18.13 0.76
N GLU A 245 10.10 -17.61 -0.35
CA GLU A 245 11.12 -16.55 -0.34
C GLU A 245 10.53 -15.23 0.13
N LEU A 246 9.36 -14.85 -0.38
CA LEU A 246 8.67 -13.63 0.02
C LEU A 246 8.25 -13.63 1.50
N CYS A 247 7.70 -14.74 2.01
CA CYS A 247 7.40 -14.94 3.43
C CYS A 247 8.67 -14.84 4.28
N HIS A 248 9.78 -15.40 3.79
CA HIS A 248 11.06 -15.31 4.50
C HIS A 248 11.56 -13.87 4.60
N ILE A 249 11.47 -13.10 3.51
CA ILE A 249 11.82 -11.67 3.50
C ILE A 249 10.95 -10.90 4.51
N LEU A 250 9.63 -11.09 4.50
CA LEU A 250 8.74 -10.40 5.45
C LEU A 250 9.07 -10.74 6.91
N ARG A 251 9.40 -12.00 7.21
CA ARG A 251 9.81 -12.44 8.55
C ARG A 251 11.14 -11.79 8.97
N ILE A 252 12.15 -11.81 8.11
CA ILE A 252 13.43 -11.14 8.37
C ILE A 252 13.20 -9.65 8.66
N MET A 253 12.44 -8.96 7.79
CA MET A 253 12.13 -7.55 8.00
C MET A 253 11.43 -7.31 9.33
N SER A 254 10.45 -8.14 9.69
CA SER A 254 9.73 -8.00 10.95
C SER A 254 10.63 -8.11 12.19
N ASP A 255 11.74 -8.83 12.08
CA ASP A 255 12.74 -8.92 13.13
C ASP A 255 13.76 -7.77 13.05
N SER A 256 14.23 -7.42 11.84
CA SER A 256 15.22 -6.33 11.64
C SER A 256 14.69 -4.93 11.93
N LEU A 257 13.38 -4.68 11.85
CA LEU A 257 12.81 -3.37 12.16
C LEU A 257 13.08 -2.93 13.60
N ILE A 258 13.34 -3.85 14.53
CA ILE A 258 13.64 -3.49 15.93
C ILE A 258 14.95 -2.70 16.04
N GLU A 259 15.97 -3.11 15.29
CA GLU A 259 17.27 -2.43 15.29
C GLU A 259 17.18 -1.05 14.65
N VAL A 260 16.20 -0.85 13.78
CA VAL A 260 15.93 0.44 13.15
C VAL A 260 15.16 1.34 14.11
N ASP A 261 14.17 0.80 14.82
CA ASP A 261 13.39 1.50 15.84
C ASP A 261 14.31 2.03 16.95
N ASP A 262 15.22 1.19 17.46
CA ASP A 262 16.22 1.57 18.46
C ASP A 262 17.13 2.71 17.97
N ARG A 263 17.44 2.76 16.67
CA ARG A 263 18.24 3.85 16.08
C ARG A 263 17.45 5.14 15.90
N LEU A 264 16.13 5.05 15.70
CA LEU A 264 15.26 6.20 15.51
C LEU A 264 14.78 6.80 16.83
N GLY A 265 14.66 5.98 17.89
CA GLY A 265 14.26 6.42 19.24
C GLY A 265 15.40 6.88 20.15
N GLY A 266 16.64 6.93 19.65
CA GLY A 266 17.86 7.18 20.42
C GLY A 266 18.27 8.65 20.63
N ASP A 267 17.39 9.62 20.40
CA ASP A 267 17.64 11.05 20.64
C ASP A 267 17.14 11.53 22.02
#